data_AF-A0A1P6BW37-F1
#
_entry.id   AF-A0A1P6BW37-F1
#
_cell.length_a   1.000
_cell.length_b   1.000
_cell.length_c   1.000
_cell.angle_alpha   90.00
_cell.angle_beta   90.00
_cell.angle_gamma   90.00
#
_symmetry.space_group_name_H-M   'P 1'
#
loop_
_entity.id
_entity.type
_entity.pdbx_description
1 polymer ?
#
loop_
_entity_poly.entity_id
_entity_poly.type
_entity_poly.pdbx_seq_one_letter_code
_entity_poly.pdbx_strand_id
1 'polypeptide(L)'
;MEAVSLAENTLTEAQHTLEILNDFQERVDATKSEAIEELRNLKEIEKEIALAEETTREAENAIGNAKNDARMAEKIALQAEKEAKSISKEAYELRNQTQYVRKTAEQLKSDANQLVSDVKETSTTMEDYRRQASSDKARASEAVQKAQLAEKAAEDANKTISEAQDSLRSIINQLNSLDGVNIEELDELEKQLDQAEELLNSADLDKQVSLLKEQKIEQDRTITQFRNEIDTLKDEVQNLEEIRDSLPNKCFNVINLEQEGHK
;
A
#
# COMPACT_ATOMS: atom_id res chain seq x y z
N MET A 1 -61.43 46.36 137.46
CA MET A 1 -60.38 45.43 136.99
C MET A 1 -60.69 44.82 135.62
N GLU A 2 -61.96 44.80 135.17
CA GLU A 2 -62.36 44.30 133.83
C GLU A 2 -61.80 45.08 132.63
N ALA A 3 -61.75 46.42 132.68
CA ALA A 3 -61.30 47.23 131.54
C ALA A 3 -59.82 47.04 131.19
N VAL A 4 -58.97 46.70 132.17
CA VAL A 4 -57.54 46.45 131.97
C VAL A 4 -57.32 45.08 131.33
N SER A 5 -58.04 44.06 131.80
CA SER A 5 -57.98 42.69 131.23
C SER A 5 -58.50 42.64 129.78
N LEU A 6 -59.55 43.41 129.45
CA LEU A 6 -60.02 43.52 128.06
C LEU A 6 -58.98 44.20 127.17
N ALA A 7 -58.32 45.25 127.65
CA ALA A 7 -57.26 45.93 126.91
C ALA A 7 -56.02 45.05 126.71
N GLU A 8 -55.64 44.23 127.71
CA GLU A 8 -54.55 43.25 127.61
C GLU A 8 -54.87 42.13 126.62
N ASN A 9 -56.10 41.61 126.62
CA ASN A 9 -56.55 40.60 125.65
C ASN A 9 -56.59 41.17 124.22
N THR A 10 -57.12 42.39 124.04
CA THR A 10 -57.12 43.06 122.73
C THR A 10 -55.70 43.36 122.24
N LEU A 11 -54.78 43.73 123.13
CA LEU A 11 -53.37 43.93 122.79
C LEU A 11 -52.70 42.61 122.37
N THR A 12 -53.00 41.51 123.09
CA THR A 12 -52.47 40.18 122.79
C THR A 12 -53.00 39.66 121.45
N GLU A 13 -54.30 39.82 121.17
CA GLU A 13 -54.89 39.46 119.87
C GLU A 13 -54.34 40.33 118.73
N ALA A 14 -54.12 41.63 118.96
CA ALA A 14 -53.50 42.51 117.98
C ALA A 14 -52.03 42.13 117.71
N GLN A 15 -51.28 41.74 118.75
CA GLN A 15 -49.91 41.23 118.62
C GLN A 15 -49.88 39.91 117.86
N HIS A 16 -50.79 38.98 118.18
CA HIS A 16 -50.89 37.71 117.47
C HIS A 16 -51.30 37.89 116.00
N THR A 17 -52.23 38.82 115.72
CA THR A 17 -52.62 39.18 114.36
C THR A 17 -51.45 39.81 113.59
N LEU A 18 -50.67 40.68 114.24
CA LEU A 18 -49.45 41.25 113.64
C LEU A 18 -48.42 40.16 113.33
N GLU A 19 -48.27 39.17 114.20
CA GLU A 19 -47.38 38.03 114.01
C GLU A 19 -47.80 37.17 112.81
N ILE A 20 -49.10 36.87 112.69
CA ILE A 20 -49.67 36.17 111.53
C ILE A 20 -49.51 36.98 110.24
N LEU A 21 -49.72 38.29 110.28
CA LEU A 21 -49.56 39.15 109.11
C LEU A 21 -48.09 39.25 108.68
N ASN A 22 -47.15 39.25 109.63
CA ASN A 22 -45.72 39.22 109.34
C ASN A 22 -45.30 37.87 108.73
N ASP A 23 -45.75 36.74 109.28
CA ASP A 23 -45.51 35.39 108.71
C ASP A 23 -46.12 35.26 107.31
N PHE A 24 -47.35 35.76 107.11
CA PHE A 24 -47.99 35.79 105.81
C PHE A 24 -47.22 36.64 104.80
N GLN A 25 -46.76 37.82 105.21
CA GLN A 25 -45.96 38.70 104.36
C GLN A 25 -44.62 38.05 103.98
N GLU A 26 -43.92 37.43 104.93
CA GLU A 26 -42.65 36.71 104.68
C GLU A 26 -42.86 35.55 103.69
N ARG A 27 -43.92 34.77 103.87
CA ARG A 27 -44.28 33.67 102.95
C ARG A 27 -44.68 34.18 101.57
N VAL A 28 -45.46 35.25 101.48
CA VAL A 28 -45.82 35.87 100.20
C VAL A 28 -44.59 36.40 99.49
N ASP A 29 -43.67 37.05 100.20
CA ASP A 29 -42.43 37.56 99.62
C ASP A 29 -41.50 36.43 99.16
N ALA A 30 -41.38 35.34 99.95
CA ALA A 30 -40.63 34.15 99.57
C ALA A 30 -41.22 33.46 98.32
N THR A 31 -42.52 33.17 98.31
CA THR A 31 -43.20 32.56 97.15
C THR A 31 -43.16 33.46 95.92
N LYS A 32 -43.23 34.79 96.09
CA LYS A 32 -43.07 35.74 95.00
C LYS A 32 -41.64 35.70 94.45
N SER A 33 -40.62 35.60 95.30
CA SER A 33 -39.24 35.46 94.87
C SER A 33 -39.01 34.16 94.11
N GLU A 34 -39.53 33.03 94.62
CA GLU A 34 -39.48 31.74 93.94
C GLU A 34 -40.20 31.77 92.58
N ALA A 35 -41.40 32.36 92.52
CA ALA A 35 -42.13 32.51 91.25
C ALA A 35 -41.38 33.39 90.24
N ILE A 36 -40.66 34.43 90.69
CA ILE A 36 -39.81 35.25 89.81
C ILE A 36 -38.62 34.44 89.29
N GLU A 37 -37.99 33.60 90.11
CA GLU A 37 -36.90 32.71 89.66
C GLU A 37 -37.41 31.64 88.69
N GLU A 38 -38.57 31.02 88.93
CA GLU A 38 -39.15 30.07 87.98
C GLU A 38 -39.55 30.72 86.66
N LEU A 39 -40.05 31.96 86.69
CA LEU A 39 -40.29 32.75 85.48
C LEU A 39 -38.99 33.09 84.73
N ARG A 40 -37.86 33.23 85.44
CA ARG A 40 -36.53 33.37 84.80
C ARG A 40 -36.09 32.06 84.17
N ASN A 41 -36.24 30.94 84.85
CA ASN A 41 -35.92 29.61 84.33
C ASN A 41 -36.72 29.30 83.06
N LEU A 42 -38.02 29.59 83.04
CA LEU A 42 -38.86 29.42 81.85
C LEU A 42 -38.34 30.22 80.66
N LYS A 43 -37.90 31.46 80.87
CA LYS A 43 -37.32 32.30 79.80
C LYS A 43 -36.01 31.74 79.26
N GLU A 44 -35.15 31.18 80.11
CA GLU A 44 -33.92 30.52 79.64
C GLU A 44 -34.23 29.23 78.86
N ILE A 45 -35.23 28.45 79.28
CA ILE A 45 -35.69 27.27 78.52
C ILE A 45 -36.25 27.68 77.15
N GLU A 46 -37.08 28.73 77.08
CA GLU A 46 -37.60 29.26 75.82
C GLU A 46 -36.46 29.68 74.87
N LYS A 47 -35.41 30.28 75.42
CA LYS A 47 -34.22 30.66 74.66
C LYS A 47 -33.40 29.46 74.19
N GLU A 48 -33.23 28.44 75.02
CA GLU A 48 -32.57 27.19 74.62
C GLU A 48 -33.34 26.45 73.52
N ILE A 49 -34.66 26.40 73.61
CA ILE A 49 -35.52 25.82 72.56
C ILE A 49 -35.34 26.59 71.26
N ALA A 50 -35.39 27.93 71.30
CA ALA A 50 -35.19 28.75 70.10
C ALA A 50 -33.82 28.51 69.45
N LEU A 51 -32.75 28.39 70.26
CA LEU A 51 -31.42 28.07 69.76
C LEU A 51 -31.34 26.66 69.16
N ALA A 52 -31.99 25.67 69.80
CA ALA A 52 -32.04 24.31 69.30
C ALA A 52 -32.82 24.21 67.97
N GLU A 53 -33.94 24.93 67.85
CA GLU A 53 -34.72 25.04 66.61
C GLU A 53 -33.90 25.69 65.48
N GLU A 54 -33.17 26.78 65.77
CA GLU A 54 -32.29 27.42 64.81
C GLU A 54 -31.16 26.48 64.36
N THR A 55 -30.49 25.83 65.30
CA THR A 55 -29.42 24.85 65.03
C THR A 55 -29.93 23.67 64.21
N THR A 56 -31.13 23.17 64.52
CA THR A 56 -31.75 22.06 63.76
C THR A 56 -32.05 22.49 62.33
N ARG A 57 -32.59 23.69 62.14
CA ARG A 57 -32.86 24.24 60.80
C ARG A 57 -31.58 24.42 59.99
N GLU A 58 -30.49 24.89 60.60
CA GLU A 58 -29.19 24.99 59.93
C GLU A 58 -28.64 23.61 59.53
N ALA A 59 -28.73 22.63 60.43
CA ALA A 59 -28.32 21.26 60.15
C ALA A 59 -29.15 20.63 59.02
N GLU A 60 -30.47 20.82 59.01
CA GLU A 60 -31.36 20.35 57.94
C GLU A 60 -30.97 20.94 56.58
N ASN A 61 -30.68 22.25 56.54
CA ASN A 61 -30.21 22.92 55.33
C ASN A 61 -28.85 22.37 54.87
N ALA A 62 -27.90 22.18 55.78
CA ALA A 62 -26.58 21.63 55.49
C ALA A 62 -26.68 20.19 54.94
N ILE A 63 -27.52 19.34 55.55
CA ILE A 63 -27.78 17.97 55.08
C ILE A 63 -28.45 17.99 53.70
N GLY A 64 -29.40 18.89 53.47
CA GLY A 64 -30.04 19.09 52.17
C GLY A 64 -29.04 19.44 51.08
N ASN A 65 -28.13 20.37 51.35
CA ASN A 65 -27.06 20.76 50.43
C ASN A 65 -26.07 19.61 50.18
N ALA A 66 -25.58 18.97 51.24
CA ALA A 66 -24.66 17.83 51.13
C ALA A 66 -25.26 16.67 50.31
N LYS A 67 -26.56 16.41 50.48
CA LYS A 67 -27.29 15.41 49.68
C LYS A 67 -27.35 15.79 48.20
N ASN A 68 -27.54 17.07 47.88
CA ASN A 68 -27.53 17.55 46.49
C ASN A 68 -26.13 17.45 45.88
N ASP A 69 -25.10 17.84 46.63
CA ASP A 69 -23.70 17.74 46.20
C ASP A 69 -23.29 16.29 45.94
N ALA A 70 -23.63 15.36 46.84
CA ALA A 70 -23.37 13.94 46.67
C ALA A 70 -24.04 13.38 45.39
N ARG A 71 -25.29 13.78 45.13
CA ARG A 71 -26.01 13.38 43.90
C ARG A 71 -25.38 13.97 42.64
N MET A 72 -24.89 15.21 42.69
CA MET A 72 -24.19 15.81 41.57
C MET A 72 -22.84 15.12 41.32
N ALA A 73 -22.07 14.83 42.37
CA ALA A 73 -20.82 14.10 42.29
C ALA A 73 -21.01 12.70 41.71
N GLU A 74 -22.04 11.97 42.14
CA GLU A 74 -22.40 10.66 41.58
C GLU A 74 -22.69 10.75 40.08
N LYS A 75 -23.50 11.72 39.64
CA LYS A 75 -23.80 11.93 38.22
C LYS A 75 -22.54 12.23 37.40
N ILE A 76 -21.65 13.08 37.92
CA ILE A 76 -20.39 13.41 37.26
C ILE A 76 -19.49 12.16 37.16
N ALA A 77 -19.39 11.37 38.23
CA ALA A 77 -18.60 10.15 38.25
C ALA A 77 -19.11 9.11 37.23
N LEU A 78 -20.43 8.91 37.15
CA LEU A 78 -21.05 8.00 36.18
C LEU A 78 -20.83 8.46 34.74
N GLN A 79 -20.91 9.76 34.48
CA GLN A 79 -20.64 10.31 33.15
C GLN A 79 -19.16 10.15 32.77
N ALA A 80 -18.25 10.45 33.69
CA ALA A 80 -16.81 10.26 33.49
C ALA A 80 -16.45 8.78 33.25
N GLU A 81 -17.08 7.85 33.97
CA GLU A 81 -16.89 6.42 33.75
C GLU A 81 -17.34 6.00 32.34
N LYS A 82 -18.50 6.50 31.89
CA LYS A 82 -19.02 6.21 30.55
C LYS A 82 -18.10 6.75 29.46
N GLU A 83 -17.62 7.97 29.61
CA GLU A 83 -16.67 8.59 28.67
C GLU A 83 -15.35 7.84 28.64
N ALA A 84 -14.79 7.48 29.80
CA ALA A 84 -13.56 6.70 29.89
C ALA A 84 -13.69 5.32 29.21
N LYS A 85 -14.84 4.65 29.35
CA LYS A 85 -15.12 3.39 28.64
C LYS A 85 -15.19 3.58 27.12
N SER A 86 -15.82 4.68 26.65
CA SER A 86 -15.86 4.99 25.21
C SER A 86 -14.46 5.24 24.66
N ILE A 87 -13.69 6.09 25.32
CA ILE A 87 -12.31 6.43 24.92
C ILE A 87 -11.43 5.18 24.90
N SER A 88 -11.55 4.30 25.90
CA SER A 88 -10.81 3.04 25.95
C SER A 88 -11.12 2.13 24.74
N LYS A 89 -12.41 2.05 24.37
CA LYS A 89 -12.85 1.29 23.20
C LYS A 89 -12.31 1.89 21.90
N GLU A 90 -12.46 3.19 21.71
CA GLU A 90 -11.96 3.91 20.52
C GLU A 90 -10.44 3.81 20.39
N ALA A 91 -9.70 3.90 21.50
CA ALA A 91 -8.24 3.74 21.51
C ALA A 91 -7.82 2.31 21.12
N TYR A 92 -8.59 1.29 21.53
CA TYR A 92 -8.35 -0.09 21.13
C TYR A 92 -8.59 -0.29 19.62
N GLU A 93 -9.70 0.25 19.10
CA GLU A 93 -10.02 0.21 17.67
C GLU A 93 -8.96 0.93 16.83
N LEU A 94 -8.55 2.14 17.24
CA LEU A 94 -7.50 2.92 16.59
C LEU A 94 -6.17 2.15 16.58
N ARG A 95 -5.80 1.49 17.68
CA ARG A 95 -4.59 0.66 17.75
C ARG A 95 -4.65 -0.48 16.72
N ASN A 96 -5.77 -1.17 16.60
CA ASN A 96 -5.93 -2.27 15.65
C ASN A 96 -5.86 -1.77 14.19
N GLN A 97 -6.55 -0.67 13.88
CA GLN A 97 -6.47 -0.03 12.56
C GLN A 97 -5.05 0.40 12.23
N THR A 98 -4.33 1.01 13.19
CA THR A 98 -2.93 1.42 13.01
C THR A 98 -2.01 0.23 12.74
N GLN A 99 -2.22 -0.90 13.43
CA GLN A 99 -1.47 -2.12 13.19
C GLN A 99 -1.73 -2.70 11.79
N TYR A 100 -2.99 -2.68 11.34
CA TYR A 100 -3.35 -3.08 9.98
C TYR A 100 -2.68 -2.18 8.93
N VAL A 101 -2.80 -0.86 9.07
CA VAL A 101 -2.17 0.11 8.17
C VAL A 101 -0.65 -0.08 8.10
N ARG A 102 0.00 -0.31 9.26
CA ARG A 102 1.44 -0.59 9.30
C ARG A 102 1.79 -1.84 8.50
N LYS A 103 1.05 -2.93 8.68
CA LYS A 103 1.29 -4.19 7.95
C LYS A 103 1.11 -3.99 6.44
N THR A 104 0.07 -3.27 6.03
CA THR A 104 -0.16 -2.95 4.61
C THR A 104 0.96 -2.07 4.05
N ALA A 105 1.45 -1.08 4.80
CA ALA A 105 2.58 -0.24 4.38
C ALA A 105 3.89 -1.03 4.26
N GLU A 106 4.14 -1.98 5.17
CA GLU A 106 5.30 -2.89 5.09
C GLU A 106 5.23 -3.78 3.85
N GLN A 107 4.05 -4.34 3.55
CA GLN A 107 3.83 -5.13 2.33
C GLN A 107 4.05 -4.28 1.08
N LEU A 108 3.43 -3.10 1.00
CA LEU A 108 3.56 -2.21 -0.14
C LEU A 108 5.02 -1.79 -0.39
N LYS A 109 5.79 -1.57 0.69
CA LYS A 109 7.23 -1.30 0.58
C LYS A 109 7.98 -2.51 0.01
N SER A 110 7.64 -3.73 0.44
CA SER A 110 8.22 -4.95 -0.11
C SER A 110 7.92 -5.10 -1.60
N ASP A 111 6.66 -4.91 -2.00
CA ASP A 111 6.22 -5.01 -3.39
C ASP A 111 6.90 -3.95 -4.27
N ALA A 112 7.05 -2.72 -3.76
CA ALA A 112 7.77 -1.66 -4.47
C ALA A 112 9.26 -2.00 -4.67
N ASN A 113 9.92 -2.59 -3.68
CA ASN A 113 11.31 -3.03 -3.81
C ASN A 113 11.46 -4.17 -4.83
N GLN A 114 10.51 -5.12 -4.84
CA GLN A 114 10.48 -6.19 -5.83
C GLN A 114 10.32 -5.62 -7.24
N LEU A 115 9.35 -4.71 -7.43
CA LEU A 115 9.12 -4.06 -8.71
C LEU A 115 10.35 -3.31 -9.22
N VAL A 116 11.10 -2.62 -8.34
CA VAL A 116 12.36 -1.97 -8.71
C VAL A 116 13.40 -2.98 -9.19
N SER A 117 13.47 -4.15 -8.55
CA SER A 117 14.35 -5.24 -9.00
C SER A 117 13.93 -5.76 -10.37
N ASP A 118 12.65 -6.05 -10.57
CA ASP A 118 12.10 -6.59 -11.81
C ASP A 118 12.31 -5.62 -12.99
N VAL A 119 12.13 -4.32 -12.76
CA VAL A 119 12.39 -3.27 -13.76
C VAL A 119 13.87 -3.24 -14.13
N LYS A 120 14.78 -3.39 -13.16
CA LYS A 120 16.22 -3.40 -13.41
C LYS A 120 16.65 -4.64 -14.21
N GLU A 121 16.10 -5.80 -13.87
CA GLU A 121 16.33 -7.05 -14.61
C GLU A 121 15.82 -6.93 -16.04
N THR A 122 14.57 -6.50 -16.21
CA THR A 122 13.96 -6.25 -17.52
C THR A 122 14.79 -5.27 -18.36
N SER A 123 15.27 -4.18 -17.76
CA SER A 123 16.14 -3.22 -18.45
C SER A 123 17.46 -3.83 -18.90
N THR A 124 18.00 -4.79 -18.14
CA THR A 124 19.24 -5.49 -18.50
C THR A 124 18.98 -6.43 -19.68
N THR A 125 17.91 -7.24 -19.60
CA THR A 125 17.49 -8.12 -20.70
C THR A 125 17.21 -7.36 -22.00
N MET A 126 16.55 -6.19 -21.91
CA MET A 126 16.31 -5.35 -23.09
C MET A 126 17.60 -4.83 -23.72
N GLU A 127 18.61 -4.49 -22.90
CA GLU A 127 19.93 -4.09 -23.41
C GLU A 127 20.65 -5.26 -24.10
N ASP A 128 20.50 -6.49 -23.58
CA ASP A 128 21.03 -7.69 -24.21
C ASP A 128 20.39 -7.94 -25.58
N TYR A 129 19.05 -7.88 -25.67
CA TYR A 129 18.35 -8.00 -26.94
C TYR A 129 18.73 -6.90 -27.93
N ARG A 130 18.94 -5.67 -27.46
CA ARG A 130 19.42 -4.57 -28.31
C ARG A 130 20.80 -4.88 -28.90
N ARG A 131 21.72 -5.41 -28.09
CA ARG A 131 23.06 -5.82 -28.54
C ARG A 131 22.99 -6.98 -29.53
N GLN A 132 22.17 -7.99 -29.25
CA GLN A 132 21.96 -9.14 -30.12
C GLN A 132 21.39 -8.71 -31.48
N ALA A 133 20.32 -7.92 -31.49
CA ALA A 133 19.72 -7.41 -32.73
C ALA A 133 20.71 -6.60 -33.58
N SER A 134 21.58 -5.80 -32.94
CA SER A 134 22.64 -5.08 -33.66
C SER A 134 23.68 -6.01 -34.27
N SER A 135 24.08 -7.07 -33.55
CA SER A 135 24.99 -8.09 -34.05
C SER A 135 24.38 -8.85 -35.23
N ASP A 136 23.13 -9.28 -35.10
CA ASP A 136 22.45 -10.07 -36.14
C ASP A 136 22.20 -9.23 -37.39
N LYS A 137 21.90 -7.94 -37.26
CA LYS A 137 21.86 -7.00 -38.39
C LYS A 137 23.19 -6.94 -39.13
N ALA A 138 24.32 -6.90 -38.41
CA ALA A 138 25.64 -6.86 -39.02
C ALA A 138 25.93 -8.17 -39.78
N ARG A 139 25.65 -9.32 -39.15
CA ARG A 139 25.80 -10.65 -39.78
C ARG A 139 24.92 -10.83 -41.01
N ALA A 140 23.66 -10.40 -40.94
CA ALA A 140 22.75 -10.44 -42.08
C ALA A 140 23.25 -9.56 -43.24
N SER A 141 23.79 -8.37 -42.93
CA SER A 141 24.38 -7.50 -43.95
C SER A 141 25.62 -8.14 -44.61
N GLU A 142 26.47 -8.77 -43.82
CA GLU A 142 27.64 -9.51 -44.32
C GLU A 142 27.22 -10.72 -45.19
N ALA A 143 26.21 -11.47 -44.76
CA ALA A 143 25.68 -12.61 -45.50
C ALA A 143 25.12 -12.18 -46.87
N VAL A 144 24.37 -11.07 -46.92
CA VAL A 144 23.87 -10.49 -48.18
C VAL A 144 25.03 -10.09 -49.10
N GLN A 145 26.06 -9.42 -48.57
CA GLN A 145 27.23 -9.06 -49.38
C GLN A 145 27.96 -10.29 -49.94
N LYS A 146 28.15 -11.34 -49.13
CA LYS A 146 28.76 -12.59 -49.59
C LYS A 146 27.92 -13.29 -50.66
N ALA A 147 26.59 -13.30 -50.49
CA ALA A 147 25.67 -13.87 -51.48
C ALA A 147 25.77 -13.11 -52.82
N GLN A 148 25.80 -11.78 -52.80
CA GLN A 148 25.97 -10.95 -54.00
C GLN A 148 27.31 -11.22 -54.71
N LEU A 149 28.40 -11.40 -53.95
CA LEU A 149 29.71 -11.75 -54.53
C LEU A 149 29.69 -13.13 -55.18
N ALA A 150 29.05 -14.12 -54.54
CA ALA A 150 28.92 -15.47 -55.07
C ALA A 150 28.02 -15.51 -56.32
N GLU A 151 26.92 -14.76 -56.32
CA GLU A 151 26.02 -14.60 -57.47
C GLU A 151 26.79 -14.03 -58.67
N LYS A 152 27.52 -12.94 -58.46
CA LYS A 152 28.34 -12.34 -59.53
C LYS A 152 29.40 -13.30 -60.06
N ALA A 153 30.09 -14.02 -59.19
CA ALA A 153 31.08 -15.02 -59.62
C ALA A 153 30.44 -16.14 -60.45
N ALA A 154 29.24 -16.59 -60.07
CA ALA A 154 28.49 -17.59 -60.84
C ALA A 154 28.02 -17.04 -62.20
N GLU A 155 27.57 -15.78 -62.26
CA GLU A 155 27.22 -15.11 -63.53
C GLU A 155 28.42 -15.01 -64.47
N ASP A 156 29.57 -14.57 -63.96
CA ASP A 156 30.82 -14.43 -64.73
C ASP A 156 31.30 -15.79 -65.25
N ALA A 157 31.24 -16.83 -64.42
CA ALA A 157 31.58 -18.20 -64.82
C ALA A 157 30.62 -18.73 -65.90
N ASN A 158 29.31 -18.51 -65.74
CA ASN A 158 28.30 -18.95 -66.70
C ASN A 158 28.46 -18.24 -68.05
N LYS A 159 28.79 -16.94 -68.05
CA LYS A 159 29.11 -16.18 -69.25
C LYS A 159 30.32 -16.77 -69.98
N THR A 160 31.39 -17.05 -69.25
CA THR A 160 32.62 -17.65 -69.80
C THR A 160 32.33 -19.01 -70.43
N ILE A 161 31.53 -19.86 -69.76
CA ILE A 161 31.10 -21.16 -70.30
C ILE A 161 30.28 -20.98 -71.59
N SER A 162 29.35 -20.02 -71.62
CA SER A 162 28.53 -19.76 -72.81
C SER A 162 29.39 -19.33 -74.00
N GLU A 163 30.36 -18.42 -73.78
CA GLU A 163 31.29 -17.96 -74.82
C GLU A 163 32.16 -19.11 -75.35
N ALA A 164 32.66 -19.97 -74.46
CA ALA A 164 33.41 -21.17 -74.85
C ALA A 164 32.54 -22.16 -75.64
N GLN A 165 31.29 -22.38 -75.21
CA GLN A 165 30.35 -23.27 -75.88
C GLN A 165 29.98 -22.78 -77.29
N ASP A 166 29.78 -21.47 -77.45
CA ASP A 166 29.50 -20.87 -78.76
C ASP A 166 30.71 -20.98 -79.70
N SER A 167 31.93 -20.79 -79.17
CA SER A 167 33.18 -21.01 -79.92
C SER A 167 33.31 -22.47 -80.37
N LEU A 168 33.10 -23.43 -79.47
CA LEU A 168 33.11 -24.87 -79.79
C LEU A 168 32.07 -25.24 -80.86
N ARG A 169 30.86 -24.67 -80.79
CA ARG A 169 29.84 -24.86 -81.84
C ARG A 169 30.28 -24.30 -83.19
N SER A 170 30.93 -23.14 -83.22
CA SER A 170 31.47 -22.57 -84.45
C SER A 170 32.52 -23.48 -85.09
N ILE A 171 33.45 -23.99 -84.28
CA ILE A 171 34.49 -24.96 -84.68
C ILE A 171 33.84 -26.23 -85.26
N ILE A 172 32.85 -26.81 -84.58
CA ILE A 172 32.12 -28.00 -85.06
C ILE A 172 31.44 -27.73 -86.41
N ASN A 173 30.81 -26.56 -86.58
CA ASN A 173 30.13 -26.20 -87.82
C ASN A 173 31.11 -26.01 -88.98
N GLN A 174 32.26 -25.39 -88.73
CA GLN A 174 33.34 -25.24 -89.71
C GLN A 174 33.92 -26.61 -90.10
N LEU A 175 34.18 -27.48 -89.14
CA LEU A 175 34.59 -28.88 -89.38
C LEU A 175 33.59 -29.65 -90.26
N ASN A 176 32.29 -29.50 -90.01
CA ASN A 176 31.25 -30.16 -90.81
C ASN A 176 31.08 -29.55 -92.22
N SER A 177 31.56 -28.33 -92.44
CA SER A 177 31.44 -27.60 -93.71
C SER A 177 32.70 -27.72 -94.60
N LEU A 178 33.76 -28.35 -94.09
CA LEU A 178 35.00 -28.60 -94.83
C LEU A 178 34.77 -29.67 -95.92
N ASP A 179 34.61 -29.21 -97.16
CA ASP A 179 34.51 -30.07 -98.35
C ASP A 179 35.93 -30.30 -98.93
N GLY A 180 36.66 -31.24 -98.33
CA GLY A 180 38.05 -31.58 -98.67
C GLY A 180 39.09 -31.03 -97.68
N VAL A 181 40.24 -31.73 -97.56
CA VAL A 181 41.28 -31.42 -96.55
C VAL A 181 42.13 -30.22 -97.00
N ASN A 182 41.73 -29.03 -96.58
CA ASN A 182 42.56 -27.82 -96.64
C ASN A 182 43.37 -27.71 -95.33
N ILE A 183 44.68 -27.87 -95.42
CA ILE A 183 45.59 -27.92 -94.26
C ILE A 183 45.64 -26.57 -93.54
N GLU A 184 45.48 -25.45 -94.26
CA GLU A 184 45.54 -24.10 -93.68
C GLU A 184 44.27 -23.78 -92.87
N GLU A 185 43.10 -24.26 -93.32
CA GLU A 185 41.85 -24.14 -92.54
C GLU A 185 41.85 -25.06 -91.31
N LEU A 186 42.51 -26.23 -91.39
CA LEU A 186 42.68 -27.13 -90.24
C LEU A 186 43.59 -26.52 -89.17
N ASP A 187 44.72 -25.90 -89.55
CA ASP A 187 45.63 -25.21 -88.64
C ASP A 187 44.92 -24.05 -87.92
N GLU A 188 44.04 -23.31 -88.62
CA GLU A 188 43.28 -22.21 -88.03
C GLU A 188 42.21 -22.71 -87.05
N LEU A 189 41.57 -23.85 -87.36
CA LEU A 189 40.64 -24.55 -86.47
C LEU A 189 41.32 -25.10 -85.21
N GLU A 190 42.50 -25.70 -85.35
CA GLU A 190 43.29 -26.21 -84.22
C GLU A 190 43.72 -25.05 -83.30
N LYS A 191 44.09 -23.91 -83.87
CA LYS A 191 44.42 -22.70 -83.11
C LYS A 191 43.22 -22.10 -82.37
N GLN A 192 42.02 -22.15 -82.96
CA GLN A 192 40.78 -21.73 -82.30
C GLN A 192 40.37 -22.71 -81.20
N LEU A 193 40.59 -24.01 -81.40
CA LEU A 193 40.35 -25.04 -80.40
C LEU A 193 41.30 -24.88 -79.21
N ASP A 194 42.60 -24.69 -79.46
CA ASP A 194 43.60 -24.42 -78.44
C ASP A 194 43.24 -23.18 -77.63
N GLN A 195 42.79 -22.09 -78.28
CA GLN A 195 42.32 -20.90 -77.59
C GLN A 195 41.09 -21.17 -76.72
N ALA A 196 40.10 -21.92 -77.21
CA ALA A 196 38.91 -22.28 -76.42
C ALA A 196 39.26 -23.19 -75.24
N GLU A 197 40.19 -24.12 -75.43
CA GLU A 197 40.67 -25.05 -74.41
C GLU A 197 41.53 -24.34 -73.36
N GLU A 198 42.37 -23.38 -73.77
CA GLU A 198 43.14 -22.51 -72.89
C GLU A 198 42.23 -21.55 -72.12
N LEU A 199 41.13 -21.07 -72.71
CA LEU A 199 40.12 -20.23 -72.04
C LEU A 199 39.33 -21.03 -70.99
N LEU A 200 38.98 -22.29 -71.28
CA LEU A 200 38.36 -23.21 -70.33
C LEU A 200 39.33 -23.63 -69.19
N ASN A 201 40.59 -23.92 -69.53
CA ASN A 201 41.61 -24.32 -68.55
C ASN A 201 42.06 -23.14 -67.66
N SER A 202 42.22 -21.94 -68.22
CA SER A 202 42.60 -20.74 -67.46
C SER A 202 41.48 -20.24 -66.55
N ALA A 203 40.22 -20.56 -66.87
CA ALA A 203 39.08 -20.25 -66.03
C ALA A 203 38.99 -21.14 -64.76
N ASP A 204 39.85 -22.17 -64.62
CA ASP A 204 39.93 -23.06 -63.43
C ASP A 204 38.54 -23.57 -63.00
N LEU A 205 37.71 -23.90 -64.01
CA LEU A 205 36.26 -24.11 -63.86
C LEU A 205 35.92 -25.25 -62.91
N ASP A 206 36.67 -26.36 -62.94
CA ASP A 206 36.46 -27.47 -62.00
C ASP A 206 36.64 -27.02 -60.55
N LYS A 207 37.63 -26.15 -60.31
CA LYS A 207 37.91 -25.61 -58.99
C LYS A 207 36.85 -24.60 -58.56
N GLN A 208 36.39 -23.75 -59.49
CA GLN A 208 35.27 -22.83 -59.24
C GLN A 208 33.96 -23.56 -58.99
N VAL A 209 33.63 -24.59 -59.76
CA VAL A 209 32.43 -25.42 -59.58
C VAL A 209 32.47 -26.15 -58.24
N SER A 210 33.63 -26.70 -57.86
CA SER A 210 33.80 -27.34 -56.56
C SER A 210 33.62 -26.34 -55.41
N LEU A 211 34.25 -25.16 -55.52
CA LEU A 211 34.11 -24.08 -54.53
C LEU A 211 32.67 -23.57 -54.41
N LEU A 212 31.98 -23.35 -55.53
CA LEU A 212 30.58 -22.93 -55.56
C LEU A 212 29.66 -24.00 -54.97
N LYS A 213 29.94 -25.29 -55.18
CA LYS A 213 29.21 -26.39 -54.53
C LYS A 213 29.38 -26.36 -53.02
N GLU A 214 30.61 -26.19 -52.52
CA GLU A 214 30.88 -26.08 -51.09
C GLU A 214 30.18 -24.86 -50.48
N GLN A 215 30.31 -23.69 -51.12
CA GLN A 215 29.63 -22.46 -50.67
C GLN A 215 28.11 -22.60 -50.66
N LYS A 216 27.53 -23.29 -51.64
CA LYS A 216 26.09 -23.57 -51.67
C LYS A 216 25.66 -24.45 -50.50
N ILE A 217 26.41 -25.52 -50.20
CA ILE A 217 26.11 -26.40 -49.06
C ILE A 217 26.16 -25.61 -47.74
N GLU A 218 27.17 -24.74 -47.59
CA GLU A 218 27.31 -23.86 -46.43
C GLU A 218 26.11 -22.90 -46.32
N GLN A 219 25.73 -22.24 -47.41
CA GLN A 219 24.58 -21.33 -47.46
C GLN A 219 23.26 -22.05 -47.14
N ASP A 220 23.00 -23.23 -47.71
CA ASP A 220 21.78 -24.01 -47.43
C ASP A 220 21.69 -24.40 -45.95
N ARG A 221 22.84 -24.71 -45.33
CA ARG A 221 22.94 -24.99 -43.90
C ARG A 221 22.62 -23.76 -43.06
N THR A 222 23.20 -22.60 -43.41
CA THR A 222 22.93 -21.32 -42.74
C THR A 222 21.47 -20.88 -42.88
N ILE A 223 20.87 -21.02 -44.07
CA ILE A 223 19.45 -20.71 -44.32
C ILE A 223 18.55 -21.59 -43.45
N THR A 224 18.85 -22.88 -43.35
CA THR A 224 18.10 -23.81 -42.50
C THR A 224 18.18 -23.40 -41.03
N GLN A 225 19.36 -22.99 -40.56
CA GLN A 225 19.55 -22.50 -39.20
C GLN A 225 18.73 -21.23 -38.93
N PHE A 226 18.80 -20.23 -39.82
CA PHE A 226 18.02 -19.00 -39.67
C PHE A 226 16.51 -19.25 -39.69
N ARG A 227 16.02 -20.21 -40.49
CA ARG A 227 14.60 -20.60 -40.47
C ARG A 227 14.18 -21.11 -39.10
N ASN A 228 14.97 -22.00 -38.50
CA ASN A 228 14.68 -22.54 -37.17
C ASN A 228 14.72 -21.44 -36.08
N GLU A 229 15.68 -20.50 -36.17
CA GLU A 229 15.77 -19.36 -35.26
C GLU A 229 14.55 -18.44 -35.40
N ILE A 230 14.12 -18.13 -36.62
CA ILE A 230 12.92 -17.32 -36.88
C ILE A 230 11.67 -17.98 -36.32
N ASP A 231 11.49 -19.28 -36.50
CA ASP A 231 10.32 -19.99 -35.99
C ASP A 231 10.31 -20.01 -34.45
N THR A 232 11.48 -20.23 -33.83
CA THR A 232 11.62 -20.13 -32.36
C THR A 232 11.25 -18.74 -31.86
N LEU A 233 11.73 -17.69 -32.53
CA LEU A 233 11.43 -16.31 -32.15
C LEU A 233 9.93 -15.98 -32.28
N LYS A 234 9.25 -16.51 -33.30
CA LYS A 234 7.80 -16.36 -33.46
C LYS A 234 7.03 -17.00 -32.32
N ASP A 235 7.44 -18.20 -31.91
CA ASP A 235 6.82 -18.91 -30.78
C ASP A 235 6.99 -18.11 -29.47
N GLU A 236 8.18 -17.54 -29.24
CA GLU A 236 8.44 -16.67 -28.09
C GLU A 236 7.59 -15.40 -28.11
N VAL A 237 7.47 -14.74 -29.27
CA VAL A 237 6.61 -13.56 -29.44
C VAL A 237 5.16 -13.91 -29.15
N GLN A 238 4.66 -15.03 -29.71
CA GLN A 238 3.28 -15.46 -29.46
C GLN A 238 3.03 -15.71 -27.97
N ASN A 239 3.95 -16.37 -27.27
CA ASN A 239 3.86 -16.57 -25.83
C ASN A 239 3.80 -15.23 -25.06
N LEU A 240 4.62 -14.24 -25.44
CA LEU A 240 4.59 -12.92 -24.82
C LEU A 240 3.28 -12.17 -25.10
N GLU A 241 2.71 -12.32 -26.29
CA GLU A 241 1.40 -11.75 -26.63
C GLU A 241 0.27 -12.41 -25.83
N GLU A 242 0.31 -13.74 -25.66
CA GLU A 242 -0.64 -14.47 -24.81
C GLU A 242 -0.56 -14.02 -23.35
N ILE A 243 0.65 -13.80 -22.83
CA ILE A 243 0.84 -13.23 -21.48
C ILE A 243 0.25 -11.82 -21.42
N ARG A 244 0.56 -10.94 -22.39
CA ARG A 244 0.03 -9.57 -22.47
C ARG A 244 -1.50 -9.56 -22.48
N ASP A 245 -2.11 -10.40 -23.29
CA ASP A 245 -3.57 -10.44 -23.46
C ASP A 245 -4.27 -11.11 -22.26
N SER A 246 -3.55 -11.99 -21.55
CA SER A 246 -3.98 -12.57 -20.28
C SER A 246 -3.80 -11.61 -19.10
N LEU A 247 -3.00 -10.55 -19.24
CA LEU A 247 -2.85 -9.53 -18.21
C LEU A 247 -4.12 -8.67 -18.16
N PRO A 248 -4.83 -8.65 -17.04
CA PRO A 248 -6.10 -7.98 -16.96
C PRO A 248 -5.97 -6.45 -16.95
N ASN A 249 -6.79 -5.78 -17.77
CA ASN A 249 -6.78 -4.31 -18.00
C ASN A 249 -7.21 -3.44 -16.80
N LYS A 250 -7.32 -4.03 -15.61
CA LYS A 250 -7.84 -3.39 -14.40
C LYS A 250 -6.74 -3.44 -13.36
N CYS A 251 -6.53 -2.37 -12.61
CA CYS A 251 -5.65 -2.43 -11.45
C CYS A 251 -6.31 -3.36 -10.41
N PHE A 252 -5.68 -4.48 -10.04
CA PHE A 252 -6.22 -5.41 -9.03
C PHE A 252 -6.05 -4.89 -7.59
N ASN A 253 -5.33 -3.77 -7.44
CA ASN A 253 -5.22 -3.06 -6.19
C ASN A 253 -6.29 -1.95 -6.10
N VAL A 254 -7.56 -2.33 -6.17
CA VAL A 254 -8.65 -1.43 -5.76
C VAL A 254 -8.81 -1.61 -4.25
N ILE A 255 -8.09 -0.82 -3.48
CA ILE A 255 -8.40 -0.65 -2.06
C ILE A 255 -9.74 0.09 -2.02
N ASN A 256 -10.83 -0.64 -1.79
CA ASN A 256 -12.12 -0.02 -1.46
C ASN A 256 -11.98 0.63 -0.09
N LEU A 257 -11.74 1.95 -0.07
CA LEU A 257 -11.72 2.75 1.15
C LEU A 257 -13.12 2.99 1.73
N GLU A 258 -14.19 2.48 1.11
CA GLU A 258 -15.56 2.77 1.51
C GLU A 258 -16.49 1.56 1.34
N GLN A 259 -16.31 0.49 2.11
CA GLN A 259 -17.41 -0.42 2.48
C GLN A 259 -17.22 -1.01 3.88
N GLU A 260 -17.16 -0.17 4.90
CA GLU A 260 -17.62 -0.51 6.26
C GLU A 260 -18.39 0.68 6.89
N GLY A 261 -19.24 1.33 6.11
CA GLY A 261 -20.12 2.37 6.60
C GLY A 261 -21.37 2.46 5.74
N HIS A 262 -22.46 1.84 6.20
CA HIS A 262 -23.88 2.12 5.94
C HIS A 262 -24.73 0.85 5.75
N LYS A 263 -24.97 0.11 6.85
CA LYS A 263 -26.29 -0.06 7.51
C LYS A 263 -26.20 -1.04 8.68
#